data_AF-S8E668-F1
#
_entry.id   AF-S8E668-F1
#
_cell.length_a   1.000
_cell.length_b   1.000
_cell.length_c   1.000
_cell.angle_alpha   90.00
_cell.angle_beta   90.00
_cell.angle_gamma   90.00
#
_symmetry.space_group_name_H-M   'P 1'
#
loop_
_entity.id
_entity.type
_entity.pdbx_description
1 polymer ?
#
loop_
_entity_poly.entity_id
_entity_poly.type
_entity_poly.pdbx_seq_one_letter_code
_entity_poly.pdbx_strand_id
1 'polypeptide(L)'
;SFREAPAFSNGRSCNNKSTMMIHVVMPLDANYIRGTMAAVLSILQHSTCPENVSFHFLTVHTSPEFLAPIQATFPYLNFTVHRFDSSRVHGKISKSIRQALDQPLNYARIYMPEILPPEIRRVIYLDSDVIVVDDIARLWSVDLGGKVLAAPEYCHANFSNYFTAGFWSDPSLAGTFAGRRPCYFNTGVMVVDLDRWRRGAYTEKVEGWMAIQKHKRIYHLGSLPPILLVFAGNIKAVHHRWNQHGLGGDNLEGRCRELHPGPISLLHWSGKGKPWLRLDARRPCTVDYLWAPYDLYRSTRVALED
;
A
#
# COMPACT_ATOMS: atom_id res chain seq x y z
N SER A 1 -19.22 -4.05 14.33
CA SER A 1 -18.03 -4.33 15.17
C SER A 1 -17.25 -5.48 14.55
N PHE A 2 -16.00 -5.69 14.93
CA PHE A 2 -15.18 -6.80 14.42
C PHE A 2 -15.18 -7.97 15.40
N ARG A 3 -15.05 -9.20 14.89
CA ARG A 3 -14.75 -10.40 15.68
C ARG A 3 -13.30 -10.34 16.13
N GLU A 4 -13.03 -10.78 17.34
CA GLU A 4 -11.65 -11.04 17.77
C GLU A 4 -11.01 -12.09 16.83
N ALA A 5 -9.77 -11.83 16.44
CA ALA A 5 -8.98 -12.67 15.56
C ALA A 5 -8.24 -13.77 16.34
N PRO A 6 -8.07 -14.97 15.77
CA PRO A 6 -7.26 -16.02 16.38
C PRO A 6 -5.84 -15.52 16.68
N ALA A 7 -5.29 -15.86 17.85
CA ALA A 7 -3.90 -15.56 18.15
C ALA A 7 -2.95 -16.45 17.32
N PHE A 8 -1.89 -15.85 16.78
CA PHE A 8 -0.85 -16.54 16.03
C PHE A 8 0.49 -16.41 16.75
N SER A 9 1.24 -17.50 16.84
CA SER A 9 2.52 -17.59 17.56
C SER A 9 3.66 -17.92 16.60
N ASN A 10 4.88 -17.53 16.95
CA ASN A 10 6.07 -17.90 16.22
C ASN A 10 6.21 -19.42 16.06
N GLY A 11 6.53 -19.85 14.83
CA GLY A 11 6.92 -21.22 14.56
C GLY A 11 8.27 -21.59 15.21
N ARG A 12 8.56 -22.89 15.29
CA ARG A 12 9.78 -23.42 15.94
C ARG A 12 11.09 -22.84 15.38
N SER A 13 11.10 -22.47 14.10
CA SER A 13 12.26 -21.89 13.41
C SER A 13 12.57 -20.44 13.81
N CYS A 14 11.70 -19.77 14.56
CA CYS A 14 11.87 -18.36 14.95
C CYS A 14 12.72 -18.16 16.20
N ASN A 15 13.09 -19.23 16.93
CA ASN A 15 13.70 -19.15 18.26
C ASN A 15 15.23 -18.94 18.28
N ASN A 16 15.90 -18.87 17.13
CA ASN A 16 17.35 -18.63 17.09
C ASN A 16 17.67 -17.13 16.95
N LYS A 17 18.26 -16.62 18.05
CA LYS A 17 18.88 -15.31 18.32
C LYS A 17 19.00 -14.32 17.13
N SER A 18 18.43 -13.12 17.35
CA SER A 18 18.35 -11.94 16.48
C SER A 18 17.40 -12.05 15.28
N THR A 19 16.17 -12.50 15.50
CA THR A 19 15.12 -12.34 14.48
C THR A 19 14.86 -10.86 14.24
N MET A 20 15.26 -10.37 13.06
CA MET A 20 15.01 -8.99 12.64
C MET A 20 13.50 -8.73 12.65
N MET A 21 13.08 -7.69 13.37
CA MET A 21 11.71 -7.19 13.34
C MET A 21 11.35 -6.75 11.92
N ILE A 22 10.23 -7.24 11.40
CA ILE A 22 9.67 -6.85 10.10
C ILE A 22 8.72 -5.69 10.36
N HIS A 23 9.06 -4.52 9.82
CA HIS A 23 8.23 -3.33 9.96
C HIS A 23 7.28 -3.20 8.77
N VAL A 24 5.97 -3.27 9.02
CA VAL A 24 4.92 -3.11 8.02
C VAL A 24 4.22 -1.77 8.23
N VAL A 25 4.22 -0.92 7.21
CA VAL A 25 3.54 0.38 7.24
C VAL A 25 2.27 0.33 6.40
N MET A 26 1.16 0.81 6.97
CA MET A 26 -0.14 0.84 6.30
C MET A 26 -0.87 2.15 6.56
N PRO A 27 -1.66 2.67 5.61
CA PRO A 27 -2.61 3.72 5.91
C PRO A 27 -3.78 3.16 6.76
N LEU A 28 -4.32 4.01 7.63
CA LEU A 28 -5.48 3.71 8.47
C LEU A 28 -6.55 4.79 8.27
N ASP A 29 -7.68 4.39 7.71
CA ASP A 29 -8.83 5.24 7.38
C ASP A 29 -10.14 4.52 7.72
N ALA A 30 -11.17 5.27 8.12
CA ALA A 30 -12.48 4.73 8.46
C ALA A 30 -13.11 3.90 7.33
N ASN A 31 -12.97 4.37 6.08
CA ASN A 31 -13.59 3.72 4.92
C ASN A 31 -12.85 2.43 4.51
N TYR A 32 -11.60 2.29 4.96
CA TYR A 32 -10.71 1.19 4.61
C TYR A 32 -10.37 0.29 5.80
N ILE A 33 -10.85 0.59 7.02
CA ILE A 33 -10.50 -0.16 8.22
C ILE A 33 -10.82 -1.65 8.09
N ARG A 34 -11.94 -2.02 7.43
CA ARG A 34 -12.29 -3.42 7.16
C ARG A 34 -11.25 -4.12 6.29
N GLY A 35 -10.70 -3.41 5.28
CA GLY A 35 -9.56 -3.89 4.50
C GLY A 35 -8.30 -4.03 5.35
N THR A 36 -7.95 -3.01 6.14
CA THR A 36 -6.77 -3.04 7.02
C THR A 36 -6.82 -4.23 7.99
N MET A 37 -7.97 -4.52 8.61
CA MET A 37 -8.13 -5.67 9.51
C MET A 37 -7.88 -7.00 8.76
N ALA A 38 -8.45 -7.14 7.56
CA ALA A 38 -8.25 -8.34 6.74
C ALA A 38 -6.80 -8.52 6.29
N ALA A 39 -6.12 -7.43 5.93
CA ALA A 39 -4.71 -7.43 5.57
C ALA A 39 -3.83 -7.86 6.77
N VAL A 40 -4.05 -7.26 7.95
CA VAL A 40 -3.35 -7.63 9.19
C VAL A 40 -3.56 -9.10 9.51
N LEU A 41 -4.81 -9.58 9.49
CA LEU A 41 -5.12 -10.99 9.73
C LEU A 41 -4.38 -11.90 8.74
N SER A 42 -4.40 -11.57 7.44
CA SER A 42 -3.72 -12.36 6.42
C SER A 42 -2.20 -12.44 6.65
N ILE A 43 -1.56 -11.34 7.05
CA ILE A 43 -0.13 -11.32 7.35
C ILE A 43 0.17 -12.21 8.56
N LEU A 44 -0.60 -12.07 9.64
CA LEU A 44 -0.39 -12.88 10.84
C LEU A 44 -0.61 -14.38 10.58
N GLN A 45 -1.65 -14.71 9.81
CA GLN A 45 -2.01 -16.09 9.50
C GLN A 45 -0.97 -16.80 8.62
N HIS A 46 -0.32 -16.09 7.69
CA HIS A 46 0.59 -16.68 6.72
C HIS A 46 2.08 -16.47 7.02
N SER A 47 2.41 -15.71 8.06
CA SER A 47 3.80 -15.53 8.49
C SER A 47 4.29 -16.72 9.31
N THR A 48 5.53 -17.17 9.06
CA THR A 48 6.16 -18.20 9.92
C THR A 48 6.44 -17.67 11.32
N CYS A 49 6.76 -16.37 11.43
CA CYS A 49 7.09 -15.69 12.68
C CYS A 49 6.22 -14.43 12.89
N PRO A 50 4.90 -14.57 13.12
CA PRO A 50 3.98 -13.44 13.21
C PRO A 50 4.29 -12.49 14.37
N GLU A 51 4.89 -12.96 15.47
CA GLU A 51 5.26 -12.10 16.61
C GLU A 51 6.47 -11.21 16.29
N ASN A 52 7.18 -11.48 15.19
CA ASN A 52 8.29 -10.66 14.68
C ASN A 52 7.84 -9.61 13.66
N VAL A 53 6.53 -9.37 13.52
CA VAL A 53 5.96 -8.34 12.64
C VAL A 53 5.45 -7.18 13.50
N SER A 54 5.96 -5.97 13.25
CA SER A 54 5.49 -4.74 13.88
C SER A 54 4.77 -3.87 12.87
N PHE A 55 3.54 -3.47 13.22
CA PHE A 55 2.69 -2.66 12.34
C PHE A 55 2.79 -1.17 12.69
N HIS A 56 2.89 -0.34 11.66
CA HIS A 56 2.91 1.11 11.77
C HIS A 56 1.75 1.69 10.95
N PHE A 57 0.71 2.17 11.63
CA PHE A 57 -0.45 2.74 10.97
C PHE A 57 -0.29 4.25 10.80
N LEU A 58 -0.41 4.74 9.57
CA LEU A 58 -0.43 6.17 9.28
C LEU A 58 -1.88 6.65 9.25
N THR A 59 -2.20 7.71 9.98
CA THR A 59 -3.56 8.26 10.02
C THR A 59 -3.54 9.79 10.07
N VAL A 60 -4.54 10.44 9.47
CA VAL A 60 -4.78 11.89 9.65
C VAL A 60 -5.48 12.17 10.99
N HIS A 61 -6.21 11.19 11.52
CA HIS A 61 -7.01 11.30 12.73
C HIS A 61 -6.44 10.41 13.84
N THR A 62 -6.11 11.00 14.98
CA THR A 62 -5.62 10.28 16.17
C THR A 62 -6.73 9.98 17.17
N SER A 63 -7.99 9.97 16.74
CA SER A 63 -9.12 9.71 17.63
C SER A 63 -9.06 8.26 18.14
N PRO A 64 -9.34 8.02 19.45
CA PRO A 64 -9.37 6.68 20.04
C PRO A 64 -10.29 5.69 19.33
N GLU A 65 -11.29 6.20 18.60
CA GLU A 65 -12.25 5.44 17.81
C GLU A 65 -11.62 4.53 16.73
N PHE A 66 -10.41 4.84 16.27
CA PHE A 66 -9.67 4.00 15.32
C PHE A 66 -8.83 2.92 16.00
N LEU A 67 -8.40 3.17 17.24
CA LEU A 67 -7.52 2.26 17.98
C LEU A 67 -8.31 1.14 18.65
N ALA A 68 -9.43 1.49 19.28
CA ALA A 68 -10.22 0.53 20.05
C ALA A 68 -10.67 -0.68 19.21
N PRO A 69 -11.13 -0.53 17.94
CA PRO A 69 -11.45 -1.69 17.11
C PRO A 69 -10.24 -2.58 16.82
N ILE A 70 -9.04 -2.01 16.59
CA ILE A 70 -7.83 -2.79 16.30
C ILE A 70 -7.41 -3.55 17.55
N GLN A 71 -7.38 -2.90 18.70
CA GLN A 71 -7.01 -3.51 19.98
C GLN A 71 -7.99 -4.62 20.39
N ALA A 72 -9.29 -4.40 20.22
CA ALA A 72 -10.31 -5.41 20.51
C ALA A 72 -10.26 -6.59 19.52
N THR A 73 -9.88 -6.34 18.28
CA THR A 73 -9.78 -7.38 17.24
C THR A 73 -8.49 -8.20 17.40
N PHE A 74 -7.38 -7.54 17.71
CA PHE A 74 -6.05 -8.15 17.83
C PHE A 74 -5.36 -7.73 19.15
N PRO A 75 -5.76 -8.30 20.30
CA PRO A 75 -5.21 -7.92 21.60
C PRO A 75 -3.68 -8.13 21.75
N TYR A 76 -3.11 -9.01 20.93
CA TYR A 76 -1.69 -9.38 20.89
C TYR A 76 -0.89 -8.62 19.82
N LEU A 77 -1.50 -7.73 19.05
CA LEU A 77 -0.83 -7.06 17.93
C LEU A 77 0.23 -6.07 18.42
N ASN A 78 1.46 -6.23 17.94
CA ASN A 78 2.48 -5.21 18.10
C ASN A 78 2.28 -4.12 17.04
N PHE A 79 1.69 -2.98 17.42
CA PHE A 79 1.50 -1.86 16.51
C PHE A 79 1.74 -0.49 17.15
N THR A 80 2.03 0.49 16.29
CA THR A 80 2.11 1.91 16.64
C THR A 80 1.31 2.72 15.63
N VAL A 81 0.59 3.72 16.09
CA VAL A 81 -0.15 4.64 15.22
C VAL A 81 0.57 5.98 15.16
N HIS A 82 0.85 6.41 13.95
CA HIS A 82 1.57 7.63 13.65
C HIS A 82 0.63 8.64 12.99
N ARG A 83 0.61 9.85 13.52
CA ARG A 83 -0.15 10.95 12.93
C ARG A 83 0.57 11.49 11.70
N PHE A 84 -0.13 11.49 10.58
CA PHE A 84 0.25 12.26 9.41
C PHE A 84 -0.36 13.66 9.49
N ASP A 85 0.49 14.68 9.53
CA ASP A 85 0.06 16.06 9.42
C ASP A 85 -0.36 16.39 7.98
N SER A 86 -1.66 16.50 7.75
CA SER A 86 -2.24 16.81 6.44
C SER A 86 -1.85 18.21 5.93
N SER A 87 -1.37 19.11 6.79
CA SER A 87 -0.85 20.42 6.37
C SER A 87 0.32 20.30 5.39
N ARG A 88 1.10 19.21 5.47
CA ARG A 88 2.27 18.95 4.60
C ARG A 88 1.93 18.87 3.12
N VAL A 89 0.69 18.46 2.81
CA VAL A 89 0.17 18.33 1.45
C VAL A 89 -0.87 19.38 1.09
N HIS A 90 -1.18 20.29 2.03
CA HIS A 90 -2.09 21.40 1.78
C HIS A 90 -1.53 22.27 0.64
N GLY A 91 -2.39 22.63 -0.31
CA GLY A 91 -2.00 23.38 -1.50
C GLY A 91 -1.17 22.58 -2.54
N LYS A 92 -0.61 21.42 -2.20
CA LYS A 92 0.21 20.57 -3.10
C LYS A 92 -0.62 19.52 -3.85
N ILE A 93 -1.81 19.18 -3.36
CA ILE A 93 -2.71 18.24 -4.05
C ILE A 93 -3.43 18.97 -5.19
N SER A 94 -3.36 18.38 -6.39
CA SER A 94 -4.16 18.76 -7.54
C SER A 94 -5.33 17.81 -7.68
N LYS A 95 -6.52 18.33 -8.00
CA LYS A 95 -7.71 17.50 -8.27
C LYS A 95 -7.37 16.41 -9.29
N SER A 96 -7.50 15.17 -8.87
CA SER A 96 -7.37 13.95 -9.67
C SER A 96 -8.67 13.66 -10.42
N ILE A 97 -8.58 12.86 -11.49
CA ILE A 97 -9.77 12.30 -12.17
C ILE A 97 -10.60 11.39 -11.24
N ARG A 98 -10.04 10.98 -10.10
CA ARG A 98 -10.72 10.23 -9.05
C ARG A 98 -10.63 11.03 -7.75
N GLN A 99 -11.73 11.63 -7.31
CA GLN A 99 -11.79 12.45 -6.07
C GLN A 99 -11.25 11.71 -4.83
N ALA A 100 -11.48 10.40 -4.72
CA ALA A 100 -10.94 9.59 -3.63
C ALA A 100 -9.39 9.59 -3.56
N LEU A 101 -8.71 9.91 -4.66
CA LEU A 101 -7.25 10.02 -4.71
C LEU A 101 -6.72 11.36 -4.16
N ASP A 102 -7.60 12.35 -3.96
CA ASP A 102 -7.23 13.67 -3.44
C ASP A 102 -7.13 13.68 -1.91
N GLN A 103 -7.49 12.57 -1.25
CA GLN A 103 -7.41 12.46 0.21
C GLN A 103 -5.96 12.55 0.69
N PRO A 104 -5.65 13.42 1.67
CA PRO A 104 -4.29 13.61 2.18
C PRO A 104 -3.58 12.30 2.55
N LEU A 105 -4.31 11.33 3.12
CA LEU A 105 -3.74 10.07 3.55
C LEU A 105 -3.11 9.25 2.39
N ASN A 106 -3.57 9.42 1.15
CA ASN A 106 -2.95 8.77 -0.02
C ASN A 106 -1.50 9.23 -0.27
N TYR A 107 -1.11 10.37 0.30
CA TYR A 107 0.22 10.94 0.19
C TYR A 107 1.07 10.64 1.43
N ALA A 108 0.50 10.15 2.53
CA ALA A 108 1.22 9.89 3.78
C ALA A 108 2.42 8.95 3.59
N ARG A 109 2.34 8.01 2.63
CA ARG A 109 3.46 7.12 2.28
C ARG A 109 4.73 7.83 1.85
N ILE A 110 4.61 9.02 1.26
CA ILE A 110 5.75 9.83 0.82
C ILE A 110 6.54 10.34 2.04
N TYR A 111 5.84 10.51 3.17
CA TYR A 111 6.37 11.09 4.41
C TYR A 111 6.73 10.04 5.47
N MET A 112 6.68 8.74 5.14
CA MET A 112 7.10 7.67 6.04
C MET A 112 8.50 7.91 6.66
N PRO A 113 9.53 8.36 5.91
CA PRO A 113 10.85 8.53 6.51
C PRO A 113 10.89 9.60 7.60
N GLU A 114 10.05 10.64 7.53
CA GLU A 114 9.96 11.69 8.55
C GLU A 114 8.98 11.35 9.67
N ILE A 115 7.96 10.55 9.38
CA ILE A 115 6.94 10.14 10.36
C ILE A 115 7.47 9.03 11.28
N LEU A 116 8.16 8.03 10.72
CA LEU A 116 8.65 6.89 11.49
C LEU A 116 9.92 7.24 12.26
N PRO A 117 10.14 6.63 13.46
CA PRO A 117 11.36 6.76 14.22
C PRO A 117 12.63 6.54 13.37
N PRO A 118 13.72 7.31 13.62
CA PRO A 118 14.94 7.24 12.82
C PRO A 118 15.66 5.89 12.90
N GLU A 119 15.42 5.11 13.96
CA GLU A 119 15.95 3.76 14.15
C GLU A 119 15.35 2.76 13.14
N ILE A 120 14.14 3.03 12.64
CA ILE A 120 13.50 2.22 11.60
C ILE A 120 14.11 2.61 10.26
N ARG A 121 14.93 1.71 9.72
CA ARG A 121 15.69 1.94 8.47
C ARG A 121 15.09 1.24 7.26
N ARG A 122 14.21 0.26 7.46
CA ARG A 122 13.56 -0.51 6.40
C ARG A 122 12.11 -0.75 6.77
N VAL A 123 11.23 -0.72 5.77
CA VAL A 123 9.80 -1.06 5.92
C VAL A 123 9.28 -1.82 4.70
N ILE A 124 8.21 -2.58 4.88
CA ILE A 124 7.29 -2.95 3.81
C ILE A 124 6.09 -2.02 3.90
N TYR A 125 5.81 -1.27 2.84
CA TYR A 125 4.58 -0.50 2.73
C TYR A 125 3.50 -1.31 2.02
N LEU A 126 2.30 -1.37 2.60
CA LEU A 126 1.13 -2.05 2.05
C LEU A 126 -0.10 -1.12 2.08
N ASP A 127 -0.84 -1.04 0.97
CA ASP A 127 -2.17 -0.44 0.93
C ASP A 127 -3.16 -1.29 1.76
N SER A 128 -4.27 -0.70 2.21
CA SER A 128 -5.25 -1.36 3.10
C SER A 128 -6.10 -2.45 2.42
N ASP A 129 -5.99 -2.64 1.11
CA ASP A 129 -6.84 -3.51 0.30
C ASP A 129 -6.05 -4.68 -0.31
N VAL A 130 -5.11 -5.21 0.48
CA VAL A 130 -4.29 -6.37 0.17
C VAL A 130 -4.65 -7.59 1.01
N ILE A 131 -4.34 -8.78 0.50
CA ILE A 131 -4.29 -10.04 1.24
C ILE A 131 -2.95 -10.70 0.94
N VAL A 132 -2.19 -11.01 1.98
CA VAL A 132 -0.92 -11.72 1.88
C VAL A 132 -1.19 -13.21 2.11
N VAL A 133 -0.72 -14.06 1.20
CA VAL A 133 -0.95 -15.54 1.22
C VAL A 133 0.36 -16.33 1.21
N ASP A 134 1.47 -15.67 1.56
CA ASP A 134 2.82 -16.23 1.63
C ASP A 134 3.56 -15.56 2.79
N ASP A 135 4.71 -16.09 3.19
CA ASP A 135 5.48 -15.57 4.31
C ASP A 135 6.06 -14.17 3.98
N ILE A 136 5.61 -13.14 4.71
CA ILE A 136 6.03 -11.75 4.52
C ILE A 136 7.55 -11.56 4.70
N ALA A 137 8.22 -12.45 5.44
CA ALA A 137 9.68 -12.44 5.59
C ALA A 137 10.41 -12.63 4.24
N ARG A 138 9.79 -13.32 3.29
CA ARG A 138 10.33 -13.48 1.93
C ARG A 138 10.34 -12.17 1.15
N LEU A 139 9.33 -11.32 1.34
CA LEU A 139 9.32 -9.97 0.76
C LEU A 139 10.32 -9.07 1.50
N TRP A 140 10.36 -9.14 2.83
CA TRP A 140 11.29 -8.36 3.65
C TRP A 140 12.77 -8.59 3.30
N SER A 141 13.12 -9.85 3.00
CA SER A 141 14.49 -10.29 2.73
C SER A 141 14.99 -9.94 1.33
N VAL A 142 14.17 -9.30 0.48
CA VAL A 142 14.61 -8.82 -0.83
C VAL A 142 15.83 -7.93 -0.69
N ASP A 143 16.90 -8.29 -1.39
CA ASP A 143 18.06 -7.43 -1.55
C ASP A 143 17.72 -6.28 -2.52
N LEU A 144 17.77 -5.06 -2.01
CA LEU A 144 17.47 -3.84 -2.76
C LEU A 144 18.59 -3.49 -3.75
N GLY A 145 19.77 -4.11 -3.67
CA GLY A 145 20.88 -3.86 -4.60
C GLY A 145 21.29 -2.39 -4.65
N GLY A 146 21.29 -1.73 -3.48
CA GLY A 146 21.58 -0.30 -3.33
C GLY A 146 20.47 0.65 -3.82
N LYS A 147 19.32 0.15 -4.28
CA LYS A 147 18.16 0.98 -4.63
C LYS A 147 17.40 1.40 -3.37
N VAL A 148 16.65 2.49 -3.47
CA VAL A 148 15.84 3.02 -2.36
C VAL A 148 14.64 2.14 -2.08
N LEU A 149 14.04 1.56 -3.11
CA LEU A 149 12.87 0.72 -2.95
C LEU A 149 12.83 -0.42 -3.97
N ALA A 150 12.03 -1.43 -3.66
CA ALA A 150 11.69 -2.55 -4.52
C ALA A 150 10.17 -2.70 -4.67
N ALA A 151 9.73 -3.04 -5.88
CA ALA A 151 8.33 -3.31 -6.21
C ALA A 151 8.23 -4.15 -7.50
N PRO A 152 7.09 -4.84 -7.75
CA PRO A 152 6.82 -5.43 -9.05
C PRO A 152 6.73 -4.39 -10.17
N GLU A 153 7.54 -4.55 -11.23
CA GLU A 153 7.54 -3.68 -12.42
C GLU A 153 6.73 -4.29 -13.57
N TYR A 154 5.86 -3.49 -14.17
CA TYR A 154 4.98 -3.87 -15.27
C TYR A 154 5.37 -3.09 -16.53
N CYS A 155 6.51 -3.44 -17.12
CA CYS A 155 7.04 -2.76 -18.31
C CYS A 155 6.19 -2.95 -19.57
N HIS A 156 5.23 -3.89 -19.56
CA HIS A 156 4.26 -4.07 -20.65
C HIS A 156 3.15 -3.00 -20.63
N ALA A 157 2.93 -2.34 -19.49
CA ALA A 157 1.97 -1.25 -19.40
C ALA A 157 2.51 -0.03 -20.16
N ASN A 158 1.64 0.66 -20.89
CA ASN A 158 2.02 1.90 -21.56
C ASN A 158 2.30 2.99 -20.51
N PHE A 159 3.58 3.17 -20.18
CA PHE A 159 4.04 4.12 -19.17
C PHE A 159 3.67 5.57 -19.50
N SER A 160 3.54 5.90 -20.80
CA SER A 160 3.17 7.25 -21.23
C SER A 160 1.77 7.66 -20.75
N ASN A 161 0.87 6.71 -20.50
CA ASN A 161 -0.49 6.96 -20.03
C ASN A 161 -0.58 7.56 -18.61
N TYR A 162 0.52 7.54 -17.84
CA TYR A 162 0.55 8.09 -16.48
C TYR A 162 0.83 9.60 -16.46
N PHE A 163 1.16 10.20 -17.60
CA PHE A 163 1.48 11.62 -17.76
C PHE A 163 0.72 12.23 -18.94
N THR A 164 0.58 13.56 -18.94
CA THR A 164 -0.14 14.27 -20.02
C THR A 164 0.71 14.41 -21.28
N ALA A 165 0.08 14.67 -22.42
CA ALA A 165 0.80 15.01 -23.65
C ALA A 165 1.73 16.22 -23.44
N GLY A 166 1.27 17.21 -22.66
CA GLY A 166 2.06 18.40 -22.30
C GLY A 166 3.34 18.09 -21.53
N PHE A 167 3.33 17.08 -20.65
CA PHE A 167 4.54 16.60 -19.98
C PHE A 167 5.54 16.04 -20.99
N TRP A 168 5.09 15.18 -21.90
CA TRP A 168 5.96 14.52 -22.88
C TRP A 168 6.47 15.48 -23.96
N SER A 169 5.73 16.54 -24.29
CA SER A 169 6.15 17.56 -25.25
C SER A 169 7.14 18.58 -24.71
N ASP A 170 7.34 18.67 -23.38
CA ASP A 170 8.29 19.58 -22.74
C ASP A 170 9.60 18.82 -22.40
N PRO A 171 10.69 19.02 -23.15
CA PRO A 171 11.94 18.28 -22.93
C PRO A 171 12.54 18.50 -21.53
N SER A 172 12.26 19.65 -20.90
CA SER A 172 12.73 19.93 -19.53
C SER A 172 12.05 19.04 -18.48
N LEU A 173 10.83 18.58 -18.76
CA LEU A 173 10.08 17.67 -17.90
C LEU A 173 10.39 16.21 -18.24
N ALA A 174 10.25 15.83 -19.51
CA ALA A 174 10.48 14.47 -19.99
C ALA A 174 11.93 14.00 -19.75
N GLY A 175 12.89 14.93 -19.74
CA GLY A 175 14.30 14.68 -19.44
C GLY A 175 14.55 14.05 -18.06
N THR A 176 13.61 14.08 -17.12
CA THR A 176 13.71 13.39 -15.81
C THR A 176 13.97 11.87 -15.94
N PHE A 177 13.57 11.27 -17.06
CA PHE A 177 13.77 9.86 -17.35
C PHE A 177 15.02 9.57 -18.18
N ALA A 178 15.84 10.57 -18.51
CA ALA A 178 17.06 10.37 -19.28
C ALA A 178 18.00 9.34 -18.60
N GLY A 179 18.51 8.40 -19.39
CA GLY A 179 19.35 7.31 -18.90
C GLY A 179 18.62 6.22 -18.10
N ARG A 180 17.29 6.27 -18.00
CA ARG A 180 16.46 5.28 -17.29
C ARG A 180 15.55 4.55 -18.28
N ARG A 181 15.14 3.34 -17.92
CA ARG A 181 14.08 2.59 -18.62
C ARG A 181 12.85 2.58 -17.71
N PRO A 182 12.03 3.63 -17.70
CA PRO A 182 10.94 3.74 -16.74
C PRO A 182 9.85 2.71 -17.03
N CYS A 183 9.50 1.94 -16.01
CA CYS A 183 8.36 1.03 -16.03
C CYS A 183 7.33 1.44 -14.98
N TYR A 184 6.06 1.12 -15.24
CA TYR A 184 5.03 1.26 -14.23
C TYR A 184 5.31 0.30 -13.09
N PHE A 185 5.21 0.78 -11.86
CA PHE A 185 5.03 -0.07 -10.69
C PHE A 185 3.90 0.49 -9.84
N ASN A 186 3.15 -0.40 -9.21
CA ASN A 186 2.10 -0.01 -8.28
C ASN A 186 2.74 0.38 -6.93
N THR A 187 2.36 1.54 -6.38
CA THR A 187 2.95 2.06 -5.13
C THR A 187 2.23 1.58 -3.86
N GLY A 188 1.34 0.59 -3.97
CA GLY A 188 0.63 -0.01 -2.85
C GLY A 188 1.31 -1.23 -2.26
N VAL A 189 2.41 -1.71 -2.86
CA VAL A 189 3.27 -2.75 -2.29
C VAL A 189 4.72 -2.40 -2.59
N MET A 190 5.49 -2.04 -1.56
CA MET A 190 6.90 -1.65 -1.72
C MET A 190 7.74 -2.12 -0.53
N VAL A 191 8.97 -2.58 -0.79
CA VAL A 191 10.02 -2.66 0.25
C VAL A 191 10.84 -1.40 0.15
N VAL A 192 11.01 -0.67 1.24
CA VAL A 192 11.64 0.67 1.23
C VAL A 192 12.79 0.72 2.21
N ASP A 193 13.94 1.19 1.76
CA ASP A 193 15.07 1.62 2.58
C ASP A 193 14.85 3.08 2.98
N LEU A 194 14.32 3.29 4.18
CA LEU A 194 14.03 4.61 4.73
C LEU A 194 15.30 5.42 4.97
N ASP A 195 16.41 4.76 5.28
CA ASP A 195 17.68 5.43 5.52
C ASP A 195 18.27 6.02 4.23
N ARG A 196 18.24 5.27 3.12
CA ARG A 196 18.52 5.82 1.78
C ARG A 196 17.50 6.87 1.35
N TRP A 197 16.23 6.69 1.68
CA TRP A 197 15.19 7.67 1.36
C TRP A 197 15.48 9.02 2.03
N ARG A 198 15.80 9.01 3.33
CA ARG A 198 16.18 10.21 4.11
C ARG A 198 17.43 10.87 3.55
N ARG A 199 18.54 10.12 3.41
CA ARG A 199 19.81 10.66 2.89
C ARG A 199 19.68 11.26 1.49
N GLY A 200 18.82 10.68 0.65
CA GLY A 200 18.63 11.14 -0.71
C GLY A 200 17.61 12.27 -0.85
N ALA A 201 17.03 12.78 0.24
CA ALA A 201 15.98 13.81 0.25
C ALA A 201 14.86 13.49 -0.77
N TYR A 202 14.42 12.23 -0.78
CA TYR A 202 13.47 11.76 -1.79
C TYR A 202 12.05 12.29 -1.55
N THR A 203 11.70 12.61 -0.31
CA THR A 203 10.45 13.27 0.04
C THR A 203 10.35 14.62 -0.68
N GLU A 204 11.39 15.44 -0.58
CA GLU A 204 11.48 16.76 -1.21
C GLU A 204 11.46 16.66 -2.74
N LYS A 205 12.10 15.64 -3.32
CA LYS A 205 12.04 15.38 -4.77
C LYS A 205 10.61 15.07 -5.23
N VAL A 206 9.87 14.26 -4.47
CA VAL A 206 8.46 13.96 -4.77
C VAL A 206 7.61 15.23 -4.62
N GLU A 207 7.83 16.01 -3.57
CA GLU A 207 7.12 17.28 -3.35
C GLU A 207 7.38 18.30 -4.48
N GLY A 208 8.60 18.36 -5.00
CA GLY A 208 8.93 19.22 -6.15
C GLY A 208 8.06 18.91 -7.37
N TRP A 209 7.85 17.63 -7.69
CA TRP A 209 6.94 17.23 -8.76
C TRP A 209 5.47 17.55 -8.46
N MET A 210 5.05 17.43 -7.20
CA MET A 210 3.71 17.84 -6.78
C MET A 210 3.50 19.35 -6.95
N ALA A 211 4.52 20.18 -6.67
CA ALA A 211 4.49 21.61 -6.92
C ALA A 211 4.41 21.93 -8.42
N ILE A 212 5.21 21.28 -9.27
CA ILE A 212 5.13 21.44 -10.73
C ILE A 212 3.73 21.11 -11.26
N GLN A 213 3.13 20.03 -10.74
CA GLN A 213 1.76 19.62 -11.10
C GLN A 213 0.72 20.70 -10.83
N LYS A 214 0.90 21.56 -9.81
CA LYS A 214 -0.01 22.68 -9.52
C LYS A 214 -0.01 23.74 -10.62
N HIS A 215 1.10 23.92 -11.31
CA HIS A 215 1.29 24.95 -12.32
C HIS A 215 1.08 24.43 -13.75
N LYS A 216 1.56 23.23 -14.08
CA LYS A 216 1.62 22.72 -15.47
C LYS A 216 0.72 21.51 -15.78
N ARG A 217 -0.06 20.98 -14.82
CA ARG A 217 -0.91 19.78 -14.98
C ARG A 217 -0.27 18.69 -15.88
N ILE A 218 0.74 18.03 -15.33
CA ILE A 218 1.59 17.03 -15.98
C ILE A 218 1.09 15.58 -15.81
N TYR A 219 0.13 15.33 -14.93
CA TYR A 219 -0.54 14.02 -14.78
C TYR A 219 -1.98 14.16 -14.24
N HIS A 220 -2.73 13.06 -14.27
CA HIS A 220 -4.16 13.01 -13.88
C HIS A 220 -4.46 12.18 -12.62
N LEU A 221 -3.53 11.33 -12.18
CA LEU A 221 -3.70 10.48 -11.00
C LEU A 221 -3.20 11.18 -9.72
N GLY A 222 -3.50 10.59 -8.56
CA GLY A 222 -3.14 11.14 -7.24
C GLY A 222 -1.65 11.04 -6.90
N SER A 223 -1.30 10.32 -5.83
CA SER A 223 0.08 10.25 -5.34
C SER A 223 1.02 9.32 -6.13
N LEU A 224 0.49 8.52 -7.07
CA LEU A 224 1.29 7.57 -7.86
C LEU A 224 2.27 8.27 -8.84
N PRO A 225 1.84 9.17 -9.75
CA PRO A 225 2.76 9.80 -10.72
C PRO A 225 3.98 10.52 -10.12
N PRO A 226 3.89 11.32 -9.05
CA PRO A 226 5.08 11.98 -8.50
C PRO A 226 6.08 10.98 -7.91
N ILE A 227 5.63 9.83 -7.42
CA ILE A 227 6.53 8.72 -7.03
C ILE A 227 7.17 8.09 -8.28
N LEU A 228 6.41 7.87 -9.36
CA LEU A 228 6.96 7.35 -10.62
C LEU A 228 8.02 8.28 -11.23
N LEU A 229 7.80 9.60 -11.20
CA LEU A 229 8.76 10.61 -11.69
C LEU A 229 10.11 10.51 -10.98
N VAL A 230 10.09 10.17 -9.69
CA VAL A 230 11.31 10.01 -8.90
C VAL A 230 11.93 8.63 -9.08
N PHE A 231 11.14 7.56 -9.10
CA PHE A 231 11.66 6.20 -8.92
C PHE A 231 11.58 5.28 -10.15
N ALA A 232 10.68 5.49 -11.12
CA ALA A 232 10.52 4.56 -12.26
C ALA A 232 11.84 4.31 -13.01
N GLY A 233 12.20 3.04 -13.23
CA GLY A 233 13.48 2.67 -13.85
C GLY A 233 14.71 2.84 -12.96
N ASN A 234 14.54 3.11 -11.65
CA ASN A 234 15.60 3.14 -10.65
C ASN A 234 15.16 2.45 -9.34
N ILE A 235 14.43 1.35 -9.46
CA ILE A 235 14.02 0.50 -8.34
C ILE A 235 14.59 -0.89 -8.51
N LYS A 236 14.51 -1.70 -7.45
CA LYS A 236 14.74 -3.15 -7.56
C LYS A 236 13.42 -3.82 -7.99
N ALA A 237 13.39 -4.41 -9.18
CA ALA A 237 12.27 -5.24 -9.58
C ALA A 237 12.17 -6.49 -8.70
N VAL A 238 10.96 -6.82 -8.25
CA VAL A 238 10.65 -8.11 -7.61
C VAL A 238 9.61 -8.87 -8.42
N HIS A 239 9.50 -10.17 -8.16
CA HIS A 239 8.56 -11.04 -8.85
C HIS A 239 7.12 -10.55 -8.70
N HIS A 240 6.34 -10.60 -9.79
CA HIS A 240 4.93 -10.16 -9.83
C HIS A 240 3.99 -10.86 -8.83
N ARG A 241 4.40 -12.01 -8.25
CA ARG A 241 3.63 -12.73 -7.23
C ARG A 241 3.32 -11.87 -6.01
N TRP A 242 4.16 -10.87 -5.75
CA TRP A 242 4.02 -9.94 -4.63
C TRP A 242 3.00 -8.83 -4.88
N ASN A 243 2.37 -8.75 -6.04
CA ASN A 243 1.31 -7.76 -6.26
C ASN A 243 0.38 -8.19 -7.40
N GLN A 244 -0.56 -9.10 -7.11
CA GLN A 244 -1.66 -9.40 -8.00
C GLN A 244 -2.67 -8.24 -7.99
N HIS A 245 -2.29 -7.15 -8.66
CA HIS A 245 -3.01 -5.89 -8.67
C HIS A 245 -4.15 -5.86 -9.68
N GLY A 246 -5.05 -4.89 -9.51
CA GLY A 246 -6.18 -4.66 -10.40
C GLY A 246 -7.44 -5.44 -10.02
N LEU A 247 -7.45 -6.19 -8.92
CA LEU A 247 -8.61 -6.98 -8.49
C LEU A 247 -9.81 -6.11 -8.10
N GLY A 248 -9.57 -4.81 -7.89
CA GLY A 248 -10.63 -3.81 -7.72
C GLY A 248 -11.41 -3.47 -8.99
N GLY A 249 -11.17 -4.21 -10.08
CA GLY A 249 -11.90 -4.10 -11.34
C GLY A 249 -11.42 -2.97 -12.23
N ASP A 250 -11.98 -2.93 -13.44
CA ASP A 250 -11.71 -1.83 -14.37
C ASP A 250 -12.34 -0.49 -13.90
N ASN A 251 -11.61 0.61 -14.11
CA ASN A 251 -12.00 1.94 -13.65
C ASN A 251 -13.10 2.59 -14.51
N LEU A 252 -13.31 2.10 -15.75
CA LEU A 252 -14.27 2.63 -16.71
C LEU A 252 -15.63 1.93 -16.56
N GLU A 253 -15.64 0.61 -16.60
CA GLU A 253 -16.91 -0.16 -16.63
C GLU A 253 -17.21 -0.92 -15.33
N GLY A 254 -16.30 -0.93 -14.35
CA GLY A 254 -16.49 -1.67 -13.10
C GLY A 254 -16.47 -3.19 -13.29
N ARG A 255 -15.99 -3.69 -14.44
CA ARG A 255 -15.89 -5.11 -14.74
C ARG A 255 -14.93 -5.80 -13.77
N CYS A 256 -15.29 -7.00 -13.36
CA CYS A 256 -14.43 -7.91 -12.61
C CYS A 256 -13.17 -8.22 -13.44
N ARG A 257 -12.02 -8.26 -12.79
CA ARG A 257 -10.78 -8.78 -13.37
C ARG A 257 -10.45 -10.12 -12.72
N GLU A 258 -9.92 -11.02 -13.53
CA GLU A 258 -9.43 -12.31 -13.06
C GLU A 258 -8.00 -12.19 -12.53
N LEU A 259 -7.50 -13.28 -11.97
CA LEU A 259 -6.10 -13.42 -11.58
C LEU A 259 -5.23 -13.47 -12.85
N HIS A 260 -4.16 -12.66 -12.88
CA HIS A 260 -3.07 -12.84 -13.84
C HIS A 260 -2.39 -14.21 -13.65
N PRO A 261 -1.88 -14.84 -14.72
CA PRO A 261 -1.17 -16.12 -14.63
C PRO A 261 0.08 -16.06 -13.75
N GLY A 262 0.40 -17.19 -13.10
CA GLY A 262 1.62 -17.37 -12.32
C GLY A 262 1.36 -17.54 -10.81
N PRO A 263 2.44 -17.66 -10.02
CA PRO A 263 2.34 -17.83 -8.58
C PRO A 263 1.86 -16.55 -7.90
N ILE A 264 1.14 -16.70 -6.78
CA ILE A 264 0.55 -15.60 -6.03
C ILE A 264 1.04 -15.66 -4.59
N SER A 265 1.61 -14.55 -4.11
CA SER A 265 1.99 -14.33 -2.71
C SER A 265 1.19 -13.18 -2.09
N LEU A 266 0.64 -12.28 -2.91
CA LEU A 266 -0.16 -11.15 -2.45
C LEU A 266 -1.23 -10.78 -3.49
N LEU A 267 -2.48 -10.68 -3.03
CA LEU A 267 -3.66 -10.23 -3.77
C LEU A 267 -3.93 -8.75 -3.46
N HIS A 268 -4.25 -7.94 -4.47
CA HIS A 268 -4.42 -6.50 -4.27
C HIS A 268 -5.62 -5.95 -5.05
N TRP A 269 -6.64 -5.48 -4.31
CA TRP A 269 -7.85 -4.83 -4.84
C TRP A 269 -7.64 -3.37 -5.24
N SER A 270 -6.48 -3.09 -5.86
CA SER A 270 -6.16 -1.78 -6.40
C SER A 270 -7.21 -1.42 -7.45
N GLY A 271 -7.87 -0.27 -7.29
CA GLY A 271 -9.02 0.09 -8.12
C GLY A 271 -10.12 0.75 -7.31
N LYS A 272 -11.35 0.74 -7.86
CA LYS A 272 -12.55 1.28 -7.19
C LYS A 272 -13.32 0.21 -6.43
N GLY A 273 -13.43 -1.00 -6.98
CA GLY A 273 -14.16 -2.10 -6.38
C GLY A 273 -13.43 -2.62 -5.14
N LYS A 274 -14.02 -2.45 -3.97
CA LYS A 274 -13.50 -3.05 -2.73
C LYS A 274 -14.28 -4.31 -2.41
N PRO A 275 -13.60 -5.39 -1.99
CA PRO A 275 -14.24 -6.70 -1.84
C PRO A 275 -15.37 -6.63 -0.81
N TRP A 276 -15.16 -5.96 0.32
CA TRP A 276 -16.19 -5.78 1.34
C TRP A 276 -17.43 -5.02 0.83
N LEU A 277 -17.24 -3.97 0.01
CA LEU A 277 -18.35 -3.22 -0.56
C LEU A 277 -19.13 -4.05 -1.57
N ARG A 278 -18.44 -4.85 -2.40
CA ARG A 278 -19.08 -5.71 -3.41
C ARG A 278 -19.81 -6.89 -2.78
N LEU A 279 -19.25 -7.48 -1.72
CA LEU A 279 -19.88 -8.54 -0.94
C LEU A 279 -21.14 -8.01 -0.23
N ASP A 280 -21.06 -6.88 0.46
CA ASP A 280 -22.22 -6.27 1.14
C ASP A 280 -23.33 -5.88 0.16
N ALA A 281 -22.96 -5.40 -1.03
CA ALA A 281 -23.89 -5.06 -2.11
C ALA A 281 -24.45 -6.28 -2.85
N ARG A 282 -24.07 -7.51 -2.47
CA ARG A 282 -24.43 -8.77 -3.16
C ARG A 282 -24.10 -8.77 -4.66
N ARG A 283 -23.02 -8.09 -5.03
CA ARG A 283 -22.46 -8.04 -6.39
C ARG A 283 -20.97 -8.37 -6.39
N PRO A 284 -20.55 -9.52 -5.80
CA PRO A 284 -19.14 -9.89 -5.74
C PRO A 284 -18.60 -10.25 -7.11
N CYS A 285 -17.33 -9.95 -7.32
CA CYS A 285 -16.53 -10.64 -8.31
C CYS A 285 -16.02 -11.96 -7.73
N THR A 286 -15.73 -12.96 -8.57
CA THR A 286 -15.21 -14.26 -8.12
C THR A 286 -14.00 -14.12 -7.20
N VAL A 287 -13.10 -13.18 -7.52
CA VAL A 287 -11.91 -12.91 -6.70
C VAL A 287 -12.26 -12.42 -5.28
N ASP A 288 -13.39 -11.76 -5.05
CA ASP A 288 -13.77 -11.25 -3.71
C ASP A 288 -13.96 -12.36 -2.68
N TYR A 289 -14.30 -13.56 -3.12
CA TYR A 289 -14.37 -14.73 -2.26
C TYR A 289 -12.99 -15.19 -1.75
N LEU A 290 -11.89 -14.75 -2.36
CA LEU A 290 -10.54 -14.94 -1.82
C LEU A 290 -10.25 -13.98 -0.67
N TRP A 291 -10.95 -12.85 -0.58
CA TRP A 291 -10.83 -11.89 0.51
C TRP A 291 -11.76 -12.25 1.69
N ALA A 292 -12.96 -12.77 1.40
CA ALA A 292 -14.00 -13.05 2.39
C ALA A 292 -13.55 -13.86 3.62
N PRO A 293 -12.64 -14.86 3.54
CA PRO A 293 -12.16 -15.60 4.71
C PRO A 293 -11.45 -14.72 5.75
N TYR A 294 -10.90 -13.59 5.33
CA TYR A 294 -10.18 -12.64 6.20
C TYR A 294 -11.08 -11.55 6.77
N ASP A 295 -12.37 -11.57 6.45
CA ASP A 295 -13.31 -10.56 6.90
C ASP A 295 -13.78 -10.81 8.34
N LEU A 296 -13.24 -10.02 9.27
CA LEU A 296 -13.62 -10.08 10.67
C LEU A 296 -14.86 -9.24 10.98
N TYR A 297 -15.41 -8.50 10.03
CA TYR A 297 -16.55 -7.61 10.29
C TYR A 297 -17.83 -8.39 10.59
N ARG A 298 -18.48 -8.10 11.73
CA ARG A 298 -19.82 -8.62 12.06
C ARG A 298 -20.86 -7.74 11.37
N SER A 299 -21.53 -8.28 10.36
CA SER A 299 -22.74 -7.65 9.81
C SER A 299 -23.87 -7.78 10.83
N THR A 300 -24.42 -6.65 11.29
CA THR A 300 -25.58 -6.61 12.19
C THR A 300 -26.87 -7.15 11.57
N ARG A 301 -26.86 -7.55 10.29
CA ARG A 301 -28.05 -8.05 9.58
C ARG A 301 -28.32 -9.55 9.73
N VAL A 302 -27.47 -10.31 10.42
CA VAL A 302 -27.68 -11.76 10.63
C VAL A 302 -28.32 -12.09 11.99
N ALA A 303 -28.48 -11.10 12.89
CA ALA A 303 -29.04 -11.34 14.23
C ALA A 303 -30.59 -11.36 14.30
N LEU A 304 -31.30 -11.63 13.19
CA LEU A 304 -32.77 -11.68 13.15
C LEU A 304 -33.35 -12.99 12.59
N GLU A 305 -32.53 -14.01 12.38
CA GLU A 305 -33.00 -15.36 12.07
C GLU A 305 -32.24 -16.35 12.95
N ASP A 306 -32.59 -16.36 14.24
CA ASP A 306 -32.47 -17.51 15.15
C ASP A 306 -33.71 -17.51 16.06
#